data_AF-A0A429ANG8-F1
#
_entry.id   AF-A0A429ANG8-F1
#
_cell.length_a   1.000
_cell.length_b   1.000
_cell.length_c   1.000
_cell.angle_alpha   90.00
_cell.angle_beta   90.00
_cell.angle_gamma   90.00
#
_symmetry.space_group_name_H-M   'P 1'
#
loop_
_entity.id
_entity.type
_entity.pdbx_description
1 polymer ?
#
loop_
_entity_poly.entity_id
_entity_poly.type
_entity_poly.pdbx_seq_one_letter_code
_entity_poly.pdbx_strand_id
1 'polypeptide(L)'
;MLDAWAVPPPHVDVLFVGAHPDDEYQSLSTFGQWRERDGLTTGVVTVTRGEGGGNAAGPEKGAALGRIREAEERKAVAHAGIDQVFYLDRPDFWYTLSAPLTARAWGPGTLRRLVEVIRSTRPSTVVTMDPRPFGNHGGPQLAARLAVEAFRLAADPAAFPGAGSPWRASRLLTQNWGLRGPVGPGCVTAGLRDPATGLPQLGVWEGAWSPVHRTTWAQRERDAERVYRTQGFAARPAKVAGPFGCDWFSVVFDGGRPVTAPVAEQAGLRPLYAEFRDWAHAVGLPWLADRAQPDYPPPPAATLPVARRAPVLDGAASPGEYAAPALRLTHWEGERCAAADCAATARLTRHGDDLYVLVEVTDDARGAALEKCERHWRTDAVEIALDPRGDSDDTSTTFKLGVLPYTARGGPCAARDADARQGPAPGVRVASASRPGGYAVEVRVPLALLPARPTALRANILVYDSDTKDRTGQTRLAWSPFGSAQADPYVWGRLGRG
;
A
#
# COMPACT_ATOMS: atom_id res chain seq x y z
N MET A 1 -29.33 0.15 -14.79
CA MET A 1 -29.54 1.10 -13.68
C MET A 1 -30.60 0.50 -12.79
N LEU A 2 -30.20 -0.17 -11.71
CA LEU A 2 -31.10 -0.54 -10.63
C LEU A 2 -30.83 0.46 -9.50
N ASP A 3 -31.89 1.05 -8.96
CA ASP A 3 -31.84 1.93 -7.79
C ASP A 3 -31.03 1.24 -6.70
N ALA A 4 -29.88 1.81 -6.40
CA ALA A 4 -28.91 1.13 -5.57
C ALA A 4 -29.32 1.07 -4.09
N TRP A 5 -30.46 1.68 -3.73
CA TRP A 5 -31.03 1.69 -2.39
C TRP A 5 -32.56 1.73 -2.51
N ALA A 6 -33.23 0.58 -2.41
CA ALA A 6 -34.70 0.50 -2.40
C ALA A 6 -35.34 1.24 -1.21
N VAL A 7 -34.55 1.54 -0.18
CA VAL A 7 -34.86 2.36 0.98
C VAL A 7 -33.71 3.36 1.15
N PRO A 8 -33.98 4.66 1.35
CA PRO A 8 -32.91 5.62 1.65
C PRO A 8 -32.07 5.14 2.83
N PRO A 9 -30.74 5.13 2.74
CA PRO A 9 -29.90 4.73 3.87
C PRO A 9 -30.15 5.65 5.07
N PRO A 10 -29.97 5.15 6.29
CA PRO A 10 -30.13 5.98 7.47
C PRO A 10 -29.12 7.13 7.46
N HIS A 11 -29.49 8.22 8.14
CA HIS A 11 -28.57 9.32 8.44
C HIS A 11 -27.36 8.81 9.21
N VAL A 12 -26.18 9.35 8.91
CA VAL A 12 -24.96 9.17 9.71
C VAL A 12 -24.38 10.54 10.03
N ASP A 13 -23.81 10.76 11.21
CA ASP A 13 -23.20 12.04 11.58
C ASP A 13 -21.78 12.18 11.02
N VAL A 14 -21.06 11.05 10.94
CA VAL A 14 -19.72 10.90 10.41
C VAL A 14 -19.70 9.86 9.30
N LEU A 15 -19.04 10.16 8.18
CA LEU A 15 -18.81 9.21 7.09
C LEU A 15 -17.31 9.02 6.87
N PHE A 16 -16.80 7.82 7.15
CA PHE A 16 -15.44 7.43 6.76
C PHE A 16 -15.43 6.94 5.31
N VAL A 17 -14.41 7.31 4.53
CA VAL A 17 -14.22 6.85 3.16
C VAL A 17 -12.81 6.26 2.99
N GLY A 18 -12.73 4.96 2.71
CA GLY A 18 -11.51 4.20 2.46
C GLY A 18 -11.57 3.39 1.17
N ALA A 19 -10.46 2.80 0.77
CA ALA A 19 -10.36 1.98 -0.43
C ALA A 19 -10.65 0.50 -0.17
N HIS A 20 -10.15 -0.06 0.92
CA HIS A 20 -10.21 -1.48 1.23
C HIS A 20 -10.72 -1.75 2.66
N PRO A 21 -11.29 -2.95 2.89
CA PRO A 21 -11.57 -3.48 4.23
C PRO A 21 -10.31 -3.52 5.12
N ASP A 22 -10.24 -2.58 6.07
CA ASP A 22 -9.20 -2.31 7.07
C ASP A 22 -8.76 -0.83 7.11
N ASP A 23 -8.94 -0.04 6.05
CA ASP A 23 -8.47 1.36 6.01
C ASP A 23 -9.02 2.22 7.19
N GLU A 24 -10.16 1.85 7.77
CA GLU A 24 -10.78 2.54 8.90
C GLU A 24 -10.23 2.15 10.28
N TYR A 25 -9.43 1.08 10.38
CA TYR A 25 -9.15 0.41 11.65
C TYR A 25 -8.50 1.33 12.70
N GLN A 26 -7.58 2.22 12.30
CA GLN A 26 -6.87 3.18 13.16
C GLN A 26 -7.72 4.39 13.57
N SER A 27 -9.01 4.38 13.26
CA SER A 27 -9.94 5.42 13.66
C SER A 27 -11.13 4.86 14.43
N LEU A 28 -11.15 3.55 14.69
CA LEU A 28 -12.23 2.90 15.42
C LEU A 28 -12.25 3.33 16.90
N SER A 29 -11.09 3.60 17.49
CA SER A 29 -10.99 4.25 18.81
C SER A 29 -11.69 5.61 18.79
N THR A 30 -11.37 6.47 17.82
CA THR A 30 -12.03 7.79 17.65
C THR A 30 -13.54 7.68 17.43
N PHE A 31 -13.98 6.87 16.47
CA PHE A 31 -15.40 6.75 16.13
C PHE A 31 -16.22 6.19 17.27
N GLY A 32 -15.67 5.21 18.00
CA GLY A 32 -16.29 4.67 19.19
C GLY A 32 -16.42 5.70 20.32
N GLN A 33 -15.39 6.52 20.54
CA GLN A 33 -15.44 7.63 21.50
C GLN A 33 -16.50 8.67 21.13
N TRP A 34 -16.55 9.10 19.87
CA TRP A 34 -17.57 10.04 19.38
C TRP A 34 -18.99 9.48 19.54
N ARG A 35 -19.18 8.19 19.29
CA ARG A 35 -20.46 7.53 19.54
C ARG A 35 -20.81 7.53 21.03
N GLU A 36 -19.90 7.11 21.89
CA GLU A 36 -20.16 6.91 23.32
C GLU A 36 -20.33 8.23 24.08
N ARG A 37 -19.56 9.27 23.71
CA ARG A 37 -19.54 10.56 24.41
C ARG A 37 -20.49 11.58 23.83
N ASP A 38 -20.56 11.63 22.50
CA ASP A 38 -21.25 12.71 21.78
C ASP A 38 -22.52 12.20 21.06
N GLY A 39 -22.78 10.89 21.10
CA GLY A 39 -23.93 10.27 20.45
C GLY A 39 -23.83 10.22 18.92
N LEU A 40 -22.65 10.47 18.34
CA LEU A 40 -22.46 10.55 16.90
C LEU A 40 -22.47 9.16 16.25
N THR A 41 -23.26 9.02 15.20
CA THR A 41 -23.31 7.82 14.37
C THR A 41 -22.27 7.89 13.26
N THR A 42 -21.59 6.77 12.99
CA THR A 42 -20.57 6.68 11.94
C THR A 42 -20.98 5.64 10.90
N GLY A 43 -20.85 5.99 9.62
CA GLY A 43 -20.90 5.06 8.49
C GLY A 43 -19.53 4.93 7.81
N VAL A 44 -19.32 3.81 7.12
CA VAL A 44 -18.09 3.52 6.37
C VAL A 44 -18.42 3.32 4.89
N VAL A 45 -17.69 4.00 4.01
CA VAL A 45 -17.67 3.72 2.58
C VAL A 45 -16.35 3.04 2.25
N THR A 46 -16.44 1.89 1.58
CA THR A 46 -15.29 1.11 1.15
C THR A 46 -15.36 0.92 -0.35
N VAL A 47 -14.38 1.45 -1.09
CA VAL A 47 -14.48 1.51 -2.56
C VAL A 47 -14.44 0.11 -3.19
N THR A 48 -13.66 -0.81 -2.63
CA THR A 48 -13.46 -2.18 -3.10
C THR A 48 -13.77 -3.19 -2.00
N ARG A 49 -13.67 -4.50 -2.27
CA ARG A 49 -13.70 -5.54 -1.22
C ARG A 49 -12.31 -6.06 -0.85
N GLY A 50 -11.25 -5.40 -1.30
CA GLY A 50 -9.88 -5.84 -1.04
C GLY A 50 -9.55 -7.18 -1.69
N GLU A 51 -10.20 -7.55 -2.81
CA GLU A 51 -10.06 -8.86 -3.44
C GLU A 51 -8.72 -9.09 -4.18
N GLY A 52 -7.99 -8.01 -4.46
CA GLY A 52 -6.68 -8.01 -5.13
C GLY A 52 -5.50 -8.18 -4.17
N GLY A 53 -5.74 -7.99 -2.87
CA GLY A 53 -4.75 -8.11 -1.81
C GLY A 53 -4.26 -9.55 -1.52
N GLY A 54 -3.20 -9.62 -0.70
CA GLY A 54 -2.73 -10.88 -0.12
C GLY A 54 -3.72 -11.49 0.87
N ASN A 55 -3.59 -12.79 1.16
CA ASN A 55 -4.39 -13.45 2.21
C ASN A 55 -3.45 -14.21 3.17
N ALA A 56 -3.37 -13.72 4.41
CA ALA A 56 -2.56 -14.34 5.44
C ALA A 56 -3.21 -15.61 6.03
N ALA A 57 -4.54 -15.67 6.05
CA ALA A 57 -5.33 -16.70 6.73
C ALA A 57 -5.65 -17.93 5.85
N GLY A 58 -5.63 -17.79 4.52
CA GLY A 58 -6.11 -18.86 3.63
C GLY A 58 -5.69 -18.76 2.15
N PRO A 59 -6.08 -19.76 1.35
CA PRO A 59 -5.77 -19.83 -0.08
C PRO A 59 -6.69 -18.98 -0.97
N GLU A 60 -7.76 -18.41 -0.43
CA GLU A 60 -8.75 -17.64 -1.20
C GLU A 60 -8.14 -16.38 -1.81
N LYS A 61 -8.63 -16.01 -3.00
CA LYS A 61 -8.25 -14.86 -3.81
C LYS A 61 -9.47 -14.31 -4.55
N GLY A 62 -9.36 -13.10 -5.10
CA GLY A 62 -10.42 -12.51 -5.91
C GLY A 62 -11.74 -12.46 -5.15
N ALA A 63 -12.86 -12.67 -5.83
CA ALA A 63 -14.19 -12.52 -5.24
C ALA A 63 -14.41 -13.38 -3.97
N ALA A 64 -13.78 -14.55 -3.86
CA ALA A 64 -13.87 -15.37 -2.65
C ALA A 64 -13.21 -14.70 -1.44
N LEU A 65 -12.03 -14.08 -1.64
CA LEU A 65 -11.36 -13.29 -0.62
C LEU A 65 -12.15 -12.02 -0.28
N GLY A 66 -12.69 -11.33 -1.29
CA GLY A 66 -13.48 -10.12 -1.08
C GLY A 66 -14.72 -10.35 -0.19
N ARG A 67 -15.41 -11.50 -0.33
CA ARG A 67 -16.53 -11.86 0.56
C ARG A 67 -16.08 -12.10 2.00
N ILE A 68 -14.91 -12.70 2.21
CA ILE A 68 -14.36 -12.90 3.55
C ILE A 68 -14.03 -11.54 4.18
N ARG A 69 -13.35 -10.67 3.42
CA ARG A 69 -12.94 -9.33 3.88
C ARG A 69 -14.13 -8.43 4.18
N GLU A 70 -15.19 -8.51 3.40
CA GLU A 70 -16.44 -7.80 3.73
C GLU A 70 -17.04 -8.27 5.06
N ALA A 71 -17.04 -9.58 5.33
CA ALA A 71 -17.50 -10.10 6.61
C ALA A 71 -16.56 -9.70 7.78
N GLU A 72 -15.25 -9.64 7.53
CA GLU A 72 -14.26 -9.16 8.51
C GLU A 72 -14.49 -7.68 8.85
N GLU A 73 -14.63 -6.80 7.86
CA GLU A 73 -14.85 -5.36 8.09
C GLU A 73 -16.13 -5.08 8.83
N ARG A 74 -17.26 -5.64 8.38
CA ARG A 74 -18.55 -5.47 9.08
C ARG A 74 -18.47 -5.90 10.55
N LYS A 75 -17.71 -6.95 10.85
CA LYS A 75 -17.50 -7.41 12.23
C LYS A 75 -16.51 -6.52 12.99
N ALA A 76 -15.45 -6.03 12.35
CA ALA A 76 -14.46 -5.15 12.96
C ALA A 76 -15.09 -3.80 13.33
N VAL A 77 -15.75 -3.12 12.38
CA VAL A 77 -16.33 -1.80 12.62
C VAL A 77 -17.48 -1.82 13.63
N ALA A 78 -18.17 -2.96 13.79
CA ALA A 78 -19.16 -3.16 14.84
C ALA A 78 -18.58 -3.05 16.26
N HIS A 79 -17.25 -3.19 16.45
CA HIS A 79 -16.61 -2.92 17.74
C HIS A 79 -16.70 -1.47 18.18
N ALA A 80 -16.70 -0.53 17.23
CA ALA A 80 -16.96 0.90 17.44
C ALA A 80 -18.45 1.25 17.31
N GLY A 81 -19.31 0.25 17.11
CA GLY A 81 -20.74 0.44 16.94
C GLY A 81 -21.14 0.93 15.55
N ILE A 82 -20.36 0.66 14.52
CA ILE A 82 -20.73 0.99 13.14
C ILE A 82 -21.49 -0.20 12.55
N ASP A 83 -22.67 0.05 11.98
CA ASP A 83 -23.47 -0.95 11.27
C ASP A 83 -23.75 -0.57 9.79
N GLN A 84 -23.47 0.67 9.41
CA GLN A 84 -23.61 1.17 8.04
C GLN A 84 -22.28 1.06 7.29
N VAL A 85 -22.17 0.06 6.42
CA VAL A 85 -21.01 -0.12 5.51
C VAL A 85 -21.50 -0.16 4.07
N PHE A 86 -21.00 0.76 3.25
CA PHE A 86 -21.39 1.02 1.87
C PHE A 86 -20.24 0.65 0.91
N TYR A 87 -20.39 -0.43 0.14
CA TYR A 87 -19.43 -0.77 -0.90
C TYR A 87 -19.72 -0.01 -2.21
N LEU A 88 -18.68 0.49 -2.87
CA LEU A 88 -18.82 1.11 -4.20
C LEU A 88 -18.60 0.12 -5.36
N ASP A 89 -18.28 -1.14 -5.05
CA ASP A 89 -18.14 -2.25 -5.99
C ASP A 89 -17.11 -1.99 -7.11
N ARG A 90 -16.01 -1.31 -6.80
CA ARG A 90 -14.88 -1.13 -7.72
C ARG A 90 -13.86 -2.27 -7.56
N PRO A 91 -13.16 -2.64 -8.64
CA PRO A 91 -12.18 -3.71 -8.58
C PRO A 91 -10.98 -3.29 -7.73
N ASP A 92 -10.57 -4.17 -6.84
CA ASP A 92 -9.22 -4.20 -6.29
C ASP A 92 -8.31 -5.06 -7.19
N PHE A 93 -7.12 -4.58 -7.48
CA PHE A 93 -6.17 -5.21 -8.41
C PHE A 93 -4.80 -5.39 -7.73
N TRP A 94 -3.72 -5.50 -8.50
CA TRP A 94 -2.40 -5.70 -7.92
C TRP A 94 -1.88 -4.45 -7.20
N TYR A 95 -0.92 -4.66 -6.29
CA TYR A 95 -0.29 -3.60 -5.51
C TYR A 95 0.31 -2.50 -6.40
N THR A 96 -0.09 -1.26 -6.15
CA THR A 96 0.44 -0.05 -6.80
C THR A 96 0.40 1.13 -5.85
N LEU A 97 1.26 2.12 -6.08
CA LEU A 97 1.22 3.43 -5.42
C LEU A 97 0.58 4.52 -6.31
N SER A 98 0.10 4.16 -7.51
CA SER A 98 -0.36 5.13 -8.52
C SER A 98 -1.86 5.38 -8.42
N ALA A 99 -2.26 6.49 -7.81
CA ALA A 99 -3.64 6.98 -7.88
C ALA A 99 -4.14 7.18 -9.33
N PRO A 100 -3.34 7.68 -10.29
CA PRO A 100 -3.77 7.76 -11.70
C PRO A 100 -4.08 6.40 -12.32
N LEU A 101 -3.33 5.35 -11.98
CA LEU A 101 -3.65 3.98 -12.42
C LEU A 101 -4.96 3.50 -11.80
N THR A 102 -5.15 3.71 -10.49
CA THR A 102 -6.40 3.39 -9.80
C THR A 102 -7.59 4.12 -10.42
N ALA A 103 -7.42 5.38 -10.83
CA ALA A 103 -8.49 6.19 -11.42
C ALA A 103 -8.98 5.61 -12.75
N ARG A 104 -8.05 5.06 -13.56
CA ARG A 104 -8.40 4.32 -14.77
C ARG A 104 -9.18 3.05 -14.47
N ALA A 105 -8.82 2.32 -13.40
CA ALA A 105 -9.47 1.07 -13.02
C ALA A 105 -10.88 1.29 -12.43
N TRP A 106 -11.06 2.30 -11.58
CA TRP A 106 -12.33 2.58 -10.92
C TRP A 106 -13.29 3.37 -11.80
N GLY A 107 -12.75 4.19 -12.70
CA GLY A 107 -13.50 4.98 -13.66
C GLY A 107 -14.28 6.16 -13.05
N PRO A 108 -14.77 7.08 -13.90
CA PRO A 108 -15.35 8.35 -13.48
C PRO A 108 -16.67 8.21 -12.71
N GLY A 109 -17.39 7.08 -12.85
CA GLY A 109 -18.63 6.84 -12.13
C GLY A 109 -18.46 6.67 -10.62
N THR A 110 -17.23 6.47 -10.12
CA THR A 110 -16.95 6.30 -8.69
C THR A 110 -17.24 7.58 -7.91
N LEU A 111 -16.88 8.75 -8.47
CA LEU A 111 -17.14 10.04 -7.83
C LEU A 111 -18.64 10.30 -7.68
N ARG A 112 -19.43 10.00 -8.73
CA ARG A 112 -20.89 10.12 -8.68
C ARG A 112 -21.48 9.27 -7.55
N ARG A 113 -21.04 8.01 -7.44
CA ARG A 113 -21.48 7.09 -6.38
C ARG A 113 -21.12 7.62 -5.00
N LEU A 114 -19.90 8.16 -4.90
CA LEU A 114 -19.39 9.06 -3.86
C LEU A 114 -20.47 10.03 -3.32
N VAL A 115 -20.85 10.93 -4.23
CA VAL A 115 -21.81 12.01 -4.01
C VAL A 115 -23.20 11.47 -3.63
N GLU A 116 -23.67 10.40 -4.29
CA GLU A 116 -24.95 9.77 -3.96
C GLU A 116 -25.00 9.29 -2.50
N VAL A 117 -23.92 8.68 -2.00
CA VAL A 117 -23.86 8.23 -0.59
C VAL A 117 -23.90 9.45 0.34
N ILE A 118 -23.05 10.45 0.13
CA ILE A 118 -23.03 11.66 0.99
C ILE A 118 -24.39 12.37 1.01
N ARG A 119 -25.06 12.52 -0.14
CA ARG A 119 -26.38 13.17 -0.22
C ARG A 119 -27.48 12.37 0.47
N SER A 120 -27.36 11.05 0.46
CA SER A 120 -28.35 10.15 1.05
C SER A 120 -28.18 10.02 2.56
N THR A 121 -26.94 9.91 3.05
CA THR A 121 -26.63 9.72 4.48
C THR A 121 -26.43 11.02 5.24
N ARG A 122 -26.24 12.15 4.53
CA ARG A 122 -26.18 13.51 5.08
C ARG A 122 -25.19 13.72 6.26
N PRO A 123 -23.92 13.31 6.13
CA PRO A 123 -22.94 13.45 7.20
C PRO A 123 -22.57 14.90 7.49
N SER A 124 -22.42 15.23 8.77
CA SER A 124 -21.85 16.52 9.18
C SER A 124 -20.33 16.55 8.99
N THR A 125 -19.68 15.39 9.15
CA THR A 125 -18.23 15.22 9.05
C THR A 125 -17.90 14.08 8.09
N VAL A 126 -16.98 14.34 7.15
CA VAL A 126 -16.37 13.29 6.32
C VAL A 126 -14.95 13.07 6.81
N VAL A 127 -14.56 11.80 6.98
CA VAL A 127 -13.20 11.38 7.34
C VAL A 127 -12.68 10.50 6.21
N THR A 128 -11.41 10.65 5.84
CA THR A 128 -10.81 9.81 4.80
C THR A 128 -9.33 9.62 5.05
N MET A 129 -8.68 8.85 4.17
CA MET A 129 -7.24 8.61 4.17
C MET A 129 -6.47 9.89 3.80
N ASP A 130 -5.15 9.82 3.84
CA ASP A 130 -4.29 10.86 3.28
C ASP A 130 -4.27 10.80 1.73
N PRO A 131 -4.61 11.90 1.00
CA PRO A 131 -4.63 11.90 -0.47
C PRO A 131 -3.25 12.01 -1.13
N ARG A 132 -2.19 12.24 -0.35
CA ARG A 132 -0.83 12.52 -0.86
C ARG A 132 -0.21 11.29 -1.57
N PRO A 133 0.59 11.50 -2.64
CA PRO A 133 1.12 10.43 -3.50
C PRO A 133 2.35 9.72 -2.92
N PHE A 134 2.42 9.57 -1.60
CA PHE A 134 3.52 8.91 -0.89
C PHE A 134 3.03 8.37 0.45
N GLY A 135 3.72 7.35 0.99
CA GLY A 135 3.37 6.75 2.28
C GLY A 135 2.05 5.99 2.31
N ASN A 136 1.37 5.84 1.17
CA ASN A 136 0.08 5.17 1.06
C ASN A 136 -0.11 4.51 -0.32
N HIS A 137 -1.01 3.53 -0.44
CA HIS A 137 -1.27 2.81 -1.69
C HIS A 137 -2.14 3.62 -2.65
N GLY A 138 -2.08 3.32 -3.95
CA GLY A 138 -2.79 4.07 -4.98
C GLY A 138 -4.32 4.05 -4.82
N GLY A 139 -4.89 2.98 -4.24
CA GLY A 139 -6.30 2.89 -3.88
C GLY A 139 -6.70 3.93 -2.82
N PRO A 140 -6.13 3.87 -1.61
CA PRO A 140 -6.36 4.82 -0.53
C PRO A 140 -6.11 6.28 -0.93
N GLN A 141 -5.03 6.54 -1.69
CA GLN A 141 -4.76 7.87 -2.24
C GLN A 141 -5.95 8.38 -3.07
N LEU A 142 -6.44 7.56 -4.00
CA LEU A 142 -7.57 7.95 -4.85
C LEU A 142 -8.89 8.02 -4.07
N ALA A 143 -9.14 7.12 -3.12
CA ALA A 143 -10.34 7.17 -2.28
C ALA A 143 -10.41 8.49 -1.50
N ALA A 144 -9.28 8.95 -0.95
CA ALA A 144 -9.18 10.25 -0.30
C ALA A 144 -9.41 11.43 -1.25
N ARG A 145 -8.83 11.37 -2.46
CA ARG A 145 -9.07 12.40 -3.48
C ARG A 145 -10.55 12.47 -3.87
N LEU A 146 -11.19 11.32 -4.10
CA LEU A 146 -12.62 11.22 -4.39
C LEU A 146 -13.48 11.70 -3.23
N ALA A 147 -13.08 11.46 -1.97
CA ALA A 147 -13.78 11.97 -0.79
C ALA A 147 -13.72 13.49 -0.69
N VAL A 148 -12.55 14.10 -0.97
CA VAL A 148 -12.40 15.57 -1.04
C VAL A 148 -13.28 16.17 -2.14
N GLU A 149 -13.28 15.58 -3.33
CA GLU A 149 -14.14 16.03 -4.43
C GLU A 149 -15.62 15.85 -4.12
N ALA A 150 -16.03 14.68 -3.62
CA ALA A 150 -17.41 14.36 -3.29
C ALA A 150 -17.94 15.24 -2.14
N PHE A 151 -17.12 15.55 -1.13
CA PHE A 151 -17.45 16.48 -0.05
C PHE A 151 -17.89 17.84 -0.61
N ARG A 152 -17.17 18.35 -1.63
CA ARG A 152 -17.49 19.63 -2.28
C ARG A 152 -18.71 19.52 -3.19
N LEU A 153 -18.73 18.51 -4.07
CA LEU A 153 -19.75 18.33 -5.10
C LEU A 153 -21.11 17.89 -4.53
N ALA A 154 -21.14 17.26 -3.35
CA ALA A 154 -22.39 16.93 -2.68
C ALA A 154 -23.25 18.17 -2.39
N ALA A 155 -22.62 19.34 -2.16
CA ALA A 155 -23.31 20.60 -1.89
C ALA A 155 -23.77 21.35 -3.16
N ASP A 156 -23.33 20.92 -4.35
CA ASP A 156 -23.62 21.61 -5.61
C ASP A 156 -24.84 20.99 -6.31
N PRO A 157 -25.97 21.70 -6.47
CA PRO A 157 -27.15 21.19 -7.19
C PRO A 157 -26.91 20.86 -8.66
N ALA A 158 -25.91 21.47 -9.30
CA ALA A 158 -25.57 21.19 -10.69
C ALA A 158 -24.71 19.91 -10.84
N ALA A 159 -24.01 19.51 -9.78
CA ALA A 159 -23.19 18.31 -9.78
C ALA A 159 -24.06 17.05 -9.74
N PHE A 160 -23.82 16.16 -10.72
CA PHE A 160 -24.50 14.87 -10.88
C PHE A 160 -26.04 14.93 -10.72
N PRO A 161 -26.77 15.51 -11.70
CA PRO A 161 -28.23 15.51 -11.68
C PRO A 161 -28.80 14.09 -11.47
N GLY A 162 -29.78 13.98 -10.56
CA GLY A 162 -30.38 12.71 -10.16
C GLY A 162 -29.63 11.94 -9.06
N ALA A 163 -28.53 12.46 -8.51
CA ALA A 163 -27.79 11.85 -7.39
C ALA A 163 -28.37 12.17 -5.99
N GLY A 164 -29.66 12.53 -5.92
CA GLY A 164 -30.31 13.00 -4.68
C GLY A 164 -30.15 14.49 -4.41
N SER A 165 -30.81 14.97 -3.35
CA SER A 165 -30.80 16.39 -2.95
C SER A 165 -29.42 16.82 -2.46
N PRO A 166 -28.97 18.05 -2.77
CA PRO A 166 -27.68 18.55 -2.30
C PRO A 166 -27.55 18.52 -0.78
N TRP A 167 -26.35 18.23 -0.32
CA TRP A 167 -26.01 18.20 1.10
C TRP A 167 -24.64 18.84 1.32
N ARG A 168 -24.56 19.78 2.27
CA ARG A 168 -23.32 20.46 2.64
C ARG A 168 -22.83 19.93 3.97
N ALA A 169 -21.85 19.02 3.93
CA ALA A 169 -21.10 18.63 5.11
C ALA A 169 -20.26 19.82 5.64
N SER A 170 -20.02 19.82 6.95
CA SER A 170 -19.36 20.92 7.65
C SER A 170 -17.86 20.70 7.81
N ARG A 171 -17.41 19.46 7.97
CA ARG A 171 -16.01 19.15 8.29
C ARG A 171 -15.46 18.06 7.39
N LEU A 172 -14.21 18.21 6.97
CA LEU A 172 -13.44 17.19 6.25
C LEU A 172 -12.12 16.97 6.97
N LEU A 173 -11.88 15.71 7.36
CA LEU A 173 -10.70 15.26 8.06
C LEU A 173 -9.96 14.22 7.22
N THR A 174 -8.63 14.30 7.17
CA THR A 174 -7.79 13.23 6.59
C THR A 174 -6.94 12.61 7.69
N GLN A 175 -6.89 11.28 7.77
CA GLN A 175 -6.01 10.58 8.69
C GLN A 175 -4.55 11.00 8.50
N ASN A 176 -3.78 11.00 9.60
CA ASN A 176 -2.35 11.29 9.59
C ASN A 176 -1.58 10.25 10.42
N TRP A 177 -1.55 9.01 9.95
CA TRP A 177 -0.93 7.87 10.66
C TRP A 177 0.58 8.02 10.90
N GLY A 178 1.25 8.79 10.04
CA GLY A 178 2.68 9.08 10.16
C GLY A 178 3.00 10.08 11.28
N LEU A 179 2.03 10.88 11.73
CA LEU A 179 2.27 11.89 12.73
C LEU A 179 2.59 11.25 14.07
N ARG A 180 3.72 11.65 14.65
CA ARG A 180 4.11 11.30 16.01
C ARG A 180 3.84 12.52 16.89
N GLY A 181 3.13 12.29 17.99
CA GLY A 181 2.81 13.31 18.99
C GLY A 181 3.16 12.85 20.40
N PRO A 182 2.94 13.69 21.41
CA PRO A 182 3.07 13.27 22.81
C PRO A 182 2.06 12.14 23.12
N VAL A 183 2.41 11.33 24.11
CA VAL A 183 1.53 10.26 24.65
C VAL A 183 0.75 10.77 25.87
N GLY A 184 -0.34 10.08 26.19
CA GLY A 184 -1.22 10.43 27.31
C GLY A 184 -2.29 11.48 26.97
N PRO A 185 -3.22 11.77 27.90
CA PRO A 185 -4.40 12.60 27.61
C PRO A 185 -4.08 14.01 27.09
N GLY A 186 -2.92 14.55 27.47
CA GLY A 186 -2.44 15.87 27.02
C GLY A 186 -2.14 15.94 25.52
N CYS A 187 -2.12 14.81 24.79
CA CYS A 187 -1.93 14.82 23.35
C CYS A 187 -3.04 15.59 22.62
N VAL A 188 -4.28 15.55 23.13
CA VAL A 188 -5.42 16.28 22.55
C VAL A 188 -5.17 17.78 22.47
N THR A 189 -4.44 18.35 23.44
CA THR A 189 -4.17 19.79 23.55
C THR A 189 -2.78 20.20 23.04
N ALA A 190 -2.06 19.29 22.37
CA ALA A 190 -0.69 19.55 21.92
C ALA A 190 -0.58 20.59 20.79
N GLY A 191 -1.69 20.91 20.11
CA GLY A 191 -1.72 21.94 19.07
C GLY A 191 -0.81 21.63 17.86
N LEU A 192 -0.68 20.34 17.51
CA LEU A 192 0.20 19.92 16.42
C LEU A 192 -0.28 20.41 15.05
N ARG A 193 0.66 20.52 14.12
CA ARG A 193 0.42 20.80 12.71
C ARG A 193 1.07 19.70 11.87
N ASP A 194 0.47 19.39 10.73
CA ASP A 194 1.06 18.49 9.74
C ASP A 194 2.41 19.08 9.31
N PRO A 195 3.54 18.36 9.48
CA PRO A 195 4.84 18.90 9.16
C PRO A 195 5.03 19.21 7.67
N ALA A 196 4.25 18.62 6.76
CA ALA A 196 4.31 18.84 5.32
C ALA A 196 3.40 19.99 4.89
N THR A 197 2.11 19.98 5.29
CA THR A 197 1.09 20.94 4.81
C THR A 197 0.83 22.10 5.77
N GLY A 198 1.28 22.02 7.02
CA GLY A 198 0.99 23.02 8.05
C GLY A 198 -0.44 23.00 8.59
N LEU A 199 -1.29 22.08 8.14
CA LEU A 199 -2.68 21.96 8.58
C LEU A 199 -2.77 21.59 10.08
N PRO A 200 -3.69 22.21 10.85
CA PRO A 200 -3.89 21.86 12.24
C PRO A 200 -4.35 20.41 12.38
N GLN A 201 -3.90 19.76 13.45
CA GLN A 201 -4.19 18.36 13.74
C GLN A 201 -5.21 18.24 14.87
N LEU A 202 -6.28 17.51 14.62
CA LEU A 202 -7.20 17.03 15.64
C LEU A 202 -6.64 15.73 16.21
N GLY A 203 -6.38 15.72 17.51
CA GLY A 203 -5.96 14.52 18.24
C GLY A 203 -7.11 13.94 19.06
N VAL A 204 -7.28 12.62 19.05
CA VAL A 204 -8.21 11.90 19.93
C VAL A 204 -7.43 10.86 20.71
N TRP A 205 -7.32 11.03 22.03
CA TRP A 205 -6.51 10.15 22.86
C TRP A 205 -7.10 8.73 22.92
N GLU A 206 -6.35 7.75 22.47
CA GLU A 206 -6.79 6.34 22.36
C GLU A 206 -7.01 5.69 23.73
N GLY A 207 -6.31 6.18 24.76
CA GLY A 207 -6.35 5.62 26.12
C GLY A 207 -7.63 5.89 26.90
N ALA A 208 -8.61 6.56 26.29
CA ALA A 208 -9.91 6.86 26.89
C ALA A 208 -10.61 5.59 27.40
N TRP A 209 -11.10 5.62 28.65
CA TRP A 209 -11.89 4.53 29.22
C TRP A 209 -13.33 4.53 28.68
N SER A 210 -13.81 3.37 28.25
CA SER A 210 -15.21 3.10 27.91
C SER A 210 -15.92 2.43 29.10
N PRO A 211 -16.92 3.08 29.73
CA PRO A 211 -17.74 2.43 30.76
C PRO A 211 -18.61 1.31 30.20
N VAL A 212 -19.04 1.38 28.93
CA VAL A 212 -19.88 0.37 28.27
C VAL A 212 -19.09 -0.91 28.04
N HIS A 213 -17.87 -0.79 27.53
CA HIS A 213 -17.02 -1.94 27.19
C HIS A 213 -16.10 -2.38 28.35
N ARG A 214 -16.02 -1.57 29.42
CA ARG A 214 -15.16 -1.80 30.59
C ARG A 214 -13.69 -2.01 30.21
N THR A 215 -13.20 -1.22 29.25
CA THR A 215 -11.81 -1.24 28.76
C THR A 215 -11.45 0.10 28.13
N THR A 216 -10.20 0.29 27.69
CA THR A 216 -9.80 1.49 26.94
C THR A 216 -10.20 1.38 25.47
N TRP A 217 -10.42 2.50 24.80
CA TRP A 217 -10.69 2.54 23.37
C TRP A 217 -9.52 1.99 22.53
N ALA A 218 -8.27 2.19 22.98
CA ALA A 218 -7.08 1.53 22.42
C ALA A 218 -7.20 0.00 22.42
N GLN A 219 -7.65 -0.60 23.53
CA GLN A 219 -7.85 -2.04 23.60
C GLN A 219 -9.02 -2.49 22.73
N ARG A 220 -10.11 -1.72 22.70
CA ARG A 220 -11.29 -2.03 21.88
C ARG A 220 -10.98 -2.00 20.39
N GLU A 221 -10.19 -1.02 19.95
CA GLU A 221 -9.65 -0.93 18.59
C GLU A 221 -8.76 -2.12 18.27
N ARG A 222 -7.84 -2.51 19.16
CA ARG A 222 -7.02 -3.72 18.96
C ARG A 222 -7.85 -4.99 18.82
N ASP A 223 -8.93 -5.12 19.60
CA ASP A 223 -9.84 -6.26 19.46
C ASP A 223 -10.54 -6.27 18.09
N ALA A 224 -10.87 -5.09 17.55
CA ALA A 224 -11.44 -4.92 16.21
C ALA A 224 -10.43 -5.21 15.12
N GLU A 225 -9.23 -4.65 15.21
CA GLU A 225 -8.11 -4.83 14.29
C GLU A 225 -7.78 -6.33 14.11
N ARG A 226 -7.77 -7.10 15.19
CA ARG A 226 -7.52 -8.56 15.17
C ARG A 226 -8.62 -9.38 14.47
N VAL A 227 -9.76 -8.77 14.10
CA VAL A 227 -10.79 -9.41 13.27
C VAL A 227 -10.33 -9.57 11.82
N TYR A 228 -9.45 -8.70 11.34
CA TYR A 228 -8.86 -8.75 10.00
C TYR A 228 -7.82 -9.87 9.84
N ARG A 229 -8.27 -11.12 9.89
CA ARG A 229 -7.39 -12.29 9.81
C ARG A 229 -6.75 -12.40 8.43
N THR A 230 -7.49 -12.10 7.37
CA THR A 230 -6.93 -12.14 6.01
C THR A 230 -5.84 -11.09 5.79
N GLN A 231 -5.84 -9.99 6.55
CA GLN A 231 -4.77 -8.98 6.58
C GLN A 231 -3.58 -9.38 7.47
N GLY A 232 -3.67 -10.50 8.20
CA GLY A 232 -2.65 -10.95 9.14
C GLY A 232 -2.71 -10.28 10.51
N PHE A 233 -3.69 -9.42 10.77
CA PHE A 233 -3.74 -8.62 12.00
C PHE A 233 -4.09 -9.45 13.25
N ALA A 234 -4.57 -10.68 13.07
CA ALA A 234 -4.75 -11.63 14.17
C ALA A 234 -3.45 -11.94 14.94
N ALA A 235 -2.28 -11.77 14.32
CA ALA A 235 -0.96 -11.97 14.93
C ALA A 235 -0.55 -10.82 15.87
N ARG A 236 -1.18 -9.63 15.76
CA ARG A 236 -0.86 -8.48 16.61
C ARG A 236 -1.14 -8.80 18.09
N PRO A 237 -0.37 -8.30 19.06
CA PRO A 237 -0.59 -8.58 20.48
C PRO A 237 -2.05 -8.38 20.92
N ALA A 238 -2.59 -9.36 21.66
CA ALA A 238 -3.99 -9.34 22.12
C ALA A 238 -4.28 -8.25 23.15
N LYS A 239 -3.25 -7.74 23.82
CA LYS A 239 -3.36 -6.70 24.82
C LYS A 239 -2.57 -5.47 24.39
N VAL A 240 -3.15 -4.30 24.59
CA VAL A 240 -2.48 -3.02 24.39
C VAL A 240 -2.09 -2.48 25.76
N ALA A 241 -0.79 -2.28 25.97
CA ALA A 241 -0.26 -1.62 27.14
C ALA A 241 0.04 -0.15 26.82
N GLY A 242 -0.07 0.72 27.83
CA GLY A 242 0.32 2.12 27.70
C GLY A 242 1.83 2.33 27.67
N PRO A 243 2.29 3.57 27.44
CA PRO A 243 1.47 4.77 27.28
C PRO A 243 0.76 4.85 25.92
N PHE A 244 -0.47 5.37 25.90
CA PHE A 244 -1.31 5.45 24.68
C PHE A 244 -1.12 6.78 23.93
N GLY A 245 -1.20 6.72 22.60
CA GLY A 245 -1.12 7.86 21.70
C GLY A 245 -2.47 8.53 21.42
N CYS A 246 -2.47 9.34 20.37
CA CYS A 246 -3.66 9.98 19.81
C CYS A 246 -3.83 9.49 18.36
N ASP A 247 -5.08 9.25 17.97
CA ASP A 247 -5.47 9.24 16.56
C ASP A 247 -5.36 10.68 16.05
N TRP A 248 -4.62 10.89 14.96
CA TRP A 248 -4.38 12.21 14.39
C TRP A 248 -5.09 12.39 13.05
N PHE A 249 -5.77 13.53 12.92
CA PHE A 249 -6.46 13.92 11.70
C PHE A 249 -6.07 15.34 11.30
N SER A 250 -5.63 15.53 10.06
CA SER A 250 -5.50 16.86 9.47
C SER A 250 -6.88 17.45 9.22
N VAL A 251 -7.12 18.66 9.72
CA VAL A 251 -8.37 19.38 9.49
C VAL A 251 -8.30 20.11 8.15
N VAL A 252 -8.98 19.59 7.13
CA VAL A 252 -8.96 20.15 5.76
C VAL A 252 -10.09 21.17 5.56
N PHE A 253 -11.28 20.89 6.10
CA PHE A 253 -12.39 21.84 6.17
C PHE A 253 -12.94 21.90 7.59
N ASP A 254 -13.35 23.09 8.02
CA ASP A 254 -14.10 23.30 9.26
C ASP A 254 -15.18 24.36 9.06
N GLY A 255 -16.37 24.15 9.63
CA GLY A 255 -17.53 25.03 9.44
C GLY A 255 -17.92 25.26 7.97
N GLY A 256 -17.68 24.27 7.10
CA GLY A 256 -17.96 24.33 5.66
C GLY A 256 -16.96 25.15 4.85
N ARG A 257 -15.84 25.59 5.46
CA ARG A 257 -14.79 26.40 4.82
C ARG A 257 -13.46 25.66 4.81
N PRO A 258 -12.63 25.81 3.76
CA PRO A 258 -11.31 25.21 3.73
C PRO A 258 -10.43 25.83 4.81
N VAL A 259 -9.67 25.00 5.52
CA VAL A 259 -8.60 25.45 6.41
C VAL A 259 -7.36 25.68 5.56
N THR A 260 -6.96 26.94 5.42
CA THR A 260 -5.86 27.34 4.56
C THR A 260 -4.51 27.17 5.27
N ALA A 261 -3.49 26.80 4.51
CA ALA A 261 -2.09 26.88 4.92
C ALA A 261 -1.26 27.64 3.87
N PRO A 262 -0.06 28.14 4.22
CA PRO A 262 0.88 28.68 3.24
C PRO A 262 1.14 27.66 2.13
N VAL A 263 1.31 28.12 0.91
CA VAL A 263 1.64 27.27 -0.25
C VAL A 263 3.15 27.33 -0.49
N ALA A 264 3.78 26.17 -0.57
CA ALA A 264 5.19 25.98 -0.86
C ALA A 264 5.37 25.08 -2.09
N GLU A 265 5.22 25.69 -3.27
CA GLU A 265 5.33 25.01 -4.56
C GLU A 265 6.70 24.37 -4.77
N GLN A 266 6.69 23.15 -5.32
CA GLN A 266 7.87 22.43 -5.75
C GLN A 266 7.98 22.48 -7.28
N ALA A 267 9.10 22.97 -7.80
CA ALA A 267 9.38 22.97 -9.23
C ALA A 267 9.95 21.61 -9.69
N GLY A 268 9.85 21.33 -10.99
CA GLY A 268 10.48 20.14 -11.57
C GLY A 268 9.88 18.79 -11.15
N LEU A 269 8.59 18.79 -10.79
CA LEU A 269 7.87 17.58 -10.41
C LEU A 269 7.86 16.55 -11.54
N ARG A 270 7.99 15.26 -11.19
CA ARG A 270 7.70 14.17 -12.11
C ARG A 270 6.20 14.18 -12.47
N PRO A 271 5.80 13.60 -13.61
CA PRO A 271 4.40 13.59 -14.05
C PRO A 271 3.40 13.12 -12.98
N LEU A 272 3.71 12.05 -12.24
CA LEU A 272 2.87 11.55 -11.14
C LEU A 272 2.61 12.60 -10.03
N TYR A 273 3.63 13.36 -9.64
CA TYR A 273 3.50 14.38 -8.59
C TYR A 273 2.91 15.68 -9.12
N ALA A 274 3.22 16.03 -10.37
CA ALA A 274 2.60 17.14 -11.07
C ALA A 274 1.09 16.93 -11.22
N GLU A 275 0.65 15.70 -11.53
CA GLU A 275 -0.77 15.33 -11.58
C GLU A 275 -1.46 15.58 -10.23
N PHE A 276 -0.85 15.16 -9.12
CA PHE A 276 -1.40 15.42 -7.79
C PHE A 276 -1.45 16.91 -7.45
N ARG A 277 -0.40 17.68 -7.80
CA ARG A 277 -0.41 19.14 -7.64
C ARG A 277 -1.57 19.75 -8.42
N ASP A 278 -1.72 19.40 -9.68
CA ASP A 278 -2.76 19.95 -10.55
C ASP A 278 -4.16 19.59 -10.02
N TRP A 279 -4.35 18.37 -9.50
CA TRP A 279 -5.56 17.98 -8.77
C TRP A 279 -5.81 18.85 -7.52
N ALA A 280 -4.80 19.04 -6.67
CA ALA A 280 -4.90 19.83 -5.43
C ALA A 280 -5.29 21.29 -5.74
N HIS A 281 -4.74 21.86 -6.80
CA HIS A 281 -5.13 23.17 -7.32
C HIS A 281 -6.57 23.19 -7.83
N ALA A 282 -6.97 22.18 -8.61
CA ALA A 282 -8.32 22.09 -9.17
C ALA A 282 -9.42 22.02 -8.08
N VAL A 283 -9.15 21.35 -6.96
CA VAL A 283 -10.08 21.30 -5.81
C VAL A 283 -9.98 22.51 -4.87
N GLY A 284 -9.08 23.46 -5.16
CA GLY A 284 -8.87 24.69 -4.40
C GLY A 284 -8.14 24.48 -3.08
N LEU A 285 -7.26 23.48 -3.00
CA LEU A 285 -6.47 23.11 -1.81
C LEU A 285 -4.97 22.97 -2.16
N PRO A 286 -4.33 23.99 -2.77
CA PRO A 286 -2.97 23.87 -3.32
C PRO A 286 -1.90 23.45 -2.30
N TRP A 287 -2.05 23.84 -1.02
CA TRP A 287 -1.14 23.46 0.06
C TRP A 287 -1.12 21.96 0.37
N LEU A 288 -2.06 21.16 -0.14
CA LEU A 288 -1.97 19.69 -0.05
C LEU A 288 -0.81 19.14 -0.89
N ALA A 289 -0.39 19.88 -1.92
CA ALA A 289 0.72 19.52 -2.80
C ALA A 289 2.09 20.02 -2.33
N ASP A 290 2.15 20.68 -1.18
CA ASP A 290 3.41 21.15 -0.60
C ASP A 290 4.34 19.98 -0.31
N ARG A 291 5.56 20.04 -0.86
CA ARG A 291 6.58 18.97 -0.76
C ARG A 291 6.01 17.59 -1.16
N ALA A 292 5.14 17.56 -2.15
CA ALA A 292 4.47 16.33 -2.56
C ALA A 292 5.40 15.29 -3.18
N GLN A 293 6.54 15.70 -3.74
CA GLN A 293 7.55 14.78 -4.25
C GLN A 293 8.70 14.64 -3.24
N PRO A 294 8.90 13.43 -2.68
CA PRO A 294 10.07 13.13 -1.87
C PRO A 294 11.39 13.35 -2.65
N ASP A 295 12.40 13.87 -1.95
CA ASP A 295 13.73 14.07 -2.52
C ASP A 295 14.57 12.79 -2.37
N TYR A 296 14.47 11.90 -3.36
CA TYR A 296 15.26 10.67 -3.40
C TYR A 296 16.65 10.92 -4.02
N PRO A 297 17.71 10.28 -3.50
CA PRO A 297 19.00 10.28 -4.16
C PRO A 297 18.92 9.71 -5.59
N PRO A 298 19.89 10.02 -6.46
CA PRO A 298 19.99 9.39 -7.77
C PRO A 298 19.94 7.85 -7.65
N PRO A 299 19.09 7.16 -8.45
CA PRO A 299 19.07 5.70 -8.46
C PRO A 299 20.45 5.12 -8.79
N PRO A 300 20.81 3.96 -8.22
CA PRO A 300 22.06 3.30 -8.54
C PRO A 300 22.14 2.95 -10.03
N ALA A 301 23.35 2.81 -10.55
CA ALA A 301 23.57 2.43 -11.94
C ALA A 301 24.60 1.30 -12.03
N ALA A 302 24.39 0.40 -12.98
CA ALA A 302 25.30 -0.69 -13.28
C ALA A 302 25.31 -1.01 -14.78
N THR A 303 26.36 -1.69 -15.23
CA THR A 303 26.46 -2.20 -16.59
C THR A 303 25.84 -3.60 -16.67
N LEU A 304 25.04 -3.85 -17.70
CA LEU A 304 24.53 -5.17 -18.05
C LEU A 304 25.40 -5.78 -19.16
N PRO A 305 26.37 -6.66 -18.81
CA PRO A 305 27.25 -7.28 -19.78
C PRO A 305 26.51 -8.31 -20.64
N VAL A 306 27.09 -8.63 -21.80
CA VAL A 306 26.66 -9.75 -22.64
C VAL A 306 27.64 -10.91 -22.45
N ALA A 307 27.18 -12.02 -21.88
CA ALA A 307 27.98 -13.22 -21.71
C ALA A 307 28.19 -13.94 -23.05
N ARG A 308 29.42 -14.43 -23.27
CA ARG A 308 29.79 -15.19 -24.48
C ARG A 308 29.09 -16.55 -24.56
N ARG A 309 28.76 -17.14 -23.41
CA ARG A 309 28.04 -18.40 -23.27
C ARG A 309 26.88 -18.18 -22.29
N ALA A 310 25.80 -18.91 -22.48
CA ALA A 310 24.70 -18.93 -21.52
C ALA A 310 25.22 -19.43 -20.16
N PRO A 311 24.91 -18.72 -19.04
CA PRO A 311 25.10 -19.27 -17.71
C PRO A 311 24.36 -20.61 -17.53
N VAL A 312 24.99 -21.54 -16.82
CA VAL A 312 24.37 -22.79 -16.38
C VAL A 312 23.53 -22.49 -15.14
N LEU A 313 22.25 -22.83 -15.16
CA LEU A 313 21.37 -22.60 -13.99
C LEU A 313 21.52 -23.77 -13.02
N ASP A 314 22.40 -23.63 -12.04
CA ASP A 314 22.63 -24.62 -10.99
C ASP A 314 22.63 -24.03 -9.57
N GLY A 315 22.40 -22.72 -9.45
CA GLY A 315 22.41 -22.02 -8.16
C GLY A 315 23.83 -21.67 -7.70
N ALA A 316 24.83 -21.74 -8.58
CA ALA A 316 26.22 -21.39 -8.30
C ALA A 316 26.77 -20.39 -9.32
N ALA A 317 27.69 -19.54 -8.88
CA ALA A 317 28.41 -18.66 -9.79
C ALA A 317 29.63 -19.40 -10.33
N SER A 318 29.63 -19.84 -11.59
CA SER A 318 30.85 -20.37 -12.20
C SER A 318 31.73 -19.25 -12.76
N PRO A 319 33.07 -19.41 -12.75
CA PRO A 319 33.98 -18.41 -13.30
C PRO A 319 33.63 -18.02 -14.74
N GLY A 320 33.42 -16.72 -14.96
CA GLY A 320 33.15 -16.16 -16.29
C GLY A 320 31.68 -16.09 -16.72
N GLU A 321 30.73 -16.58 -15.91
CA GLU A 321 29.29 -16.47 -16.22
C GLU A 321 28.77 -15.05 -15.98
N TYR A 322 29.17 -14.46 -14.85
CA TYR A 322 28.76 -13.12 -14.43
C TYR A 322 29.99 -12.19 -14.30
N ALA A 323 30.31 -11.47 -15.39
CA ALA A 323 31.51 -10.64 -15.47
C ALA A 323 31.38 -9.26 -14.76
N ALA A 324 30.16 -8.79 -14.50
CA ALA A 324 29.94 -7.51 -13.85
C ALA A 324 30.19 -7.58 -12.33
N PRO A 325 30.60 -6.46 -11.70
CA PRO A 325 30.65 -6.35 -10.25
C PRO A 325 29.31 -6.68 -9.58
N ALA A 326 29.38 -7.21 -8.36
CA ALA A 326 28.19 -7.53 -7.58
C ALA A 326 27.47 -6.25 -7.14
N LEU A 327 26.17 -6.23 -7.33
CA LEU A 327 25.25 -5.19 -6.84
C LEU A 327 24.96 -5.49 -5.37
N ARG A 328 25.37 -4.60 -4.47
CA ARG A 328 25.06 -4.71 -3.04
C ARG A 328 23.59 -4.34 -2.81
N LEU A 329 22.85 -5.20 -2.12
CA LEU A 329 21.51 -4.87 -1.64
C LEU A 329 21.62 -4.28 -0.23
N THR A 330 20.76 -3.30 0.07
CA THR A 330 20.72 -2.58 1.34
C THR A 330 19.34 -2.63 1.96
N HIS A 331 19.26 -2.52 3.29
CA HIS A 331 17.99 -2.44 4.02
C HIS A 331 17.06 -1.40 3.41
N TRP A 332 15.81 -1.81 3.17
CA TRP A 332 14.75 -0.97 2.64
C TRP A 332 13.58 -0.85 3.64
N GLU A 333 13.07 -1.98 4.12
CA GLU A 333 11.87 -2.02 4.96
C GLU A 333 11.97 -3.16 5.99
N GLY A 334 11.23 -3.02 7.08
CA GLY A 334 11.12 -4.04 8.12
C GLY A 334 12.17 -3.90 9.20
N GLU A 335 12.35 -4.97 9.97
CA GLU A 335 13.37 -5.01 11.03
C GLU A 335 14.77 -4.85 10.44
N ARG A 336 15.71 -4.33 11.24
CA ARG A 336 17.11 -4.27 10.83
C ARG A 336 17.83 -5.48 11.43
N CYS A 337 18.55 -6.20 10.60
CA CYS A 337 19.32 -7.38 10.98
C CYS A 337 20.83 -7.14 10.81
N ALA A 338 21.61 -8.01 11.46
CA ALA A 338 23.05 -8.02 11.30
C ALA A 338 23.41 -8.54 9.90
N ALA A 339 24.56 -8.17 9.36
CA ALA A 339 24.97 -8.64 8.02
C ALA A 339 25.23 -10.15 7.94
N ALA A 340 25.39 -10.82 9.09
CA ALA A 340 25.51 -12.29 9.18
C ALA A 340 24.16 -13.01 9.17
N ASP A 341 23.09 -12.25 9.41
CA ASP A 341 21.69 -12.67 9.43
C ASP A 341 21.12 -12.29 8.05
N CYS A 342 21.08 -11.01 7.67
CA CYS A 342 20.54 -10.62 6.37
C CYS A 342 21.54 -9.79 5.53
N ALA A 343 22.09 -10.40 4.48
CA ALA A 343 22.85 -9.65 3.47
C ALA A 343 22.65 -10.26 2.09
N ALA A 344 22.68 -9.44 1.05
CA ALA A 344 22.55 -9.96 -0.30
C ALA A 344 23.38 -9.19 -1.32
N THR A 345 23.80 -9.92 -2.35
CA THR A 345 24.35 -9.34 -3.56
C THR A 345 23.72 -9.96 -4.80
N ALA A 346 23.65 -9.19 -5.88
CA ALA A 346 23.14 -9.66 -7.16
C ALA A 346 24.15 -9.44 -8.28
N ARG A 347 24.16 -10.32 -9.28
CA ARG A 347 24.87 -10.13 -10.54
C ARG A 347 23.93 -10.41 -11.70
N LEU A 348 24.05 -9.62 -12.77
CA LEU A 348 23.21 -9.73 -13.95
C LEU A 348 24.07 -9.85 -15.20
N THR A 349 23.59 -10.62 -16.17
CA THR A 349 24.20 -10.72 -17.50
C THR A 349 23.12 -11.05 -18.54
N ARG A 350 23.39 -10.76 -19.81
CA ARG A 350 22.53 -11.14 -20.93
C ARG A 350 23.21 -12.18 -21.78
N HIS A 351 22.47 -13.15 -22.30
CA HIS A 351 22.94 -14.01 -23.38
C HIS A 351 21.79 -14.27 -24.37
N GLY A 352 22.00 -13.98 -25.65
CA GLY A 352 20.91 -14.01 -26.63
C GLY A 352 19.75 -13.10 -26.19
N ASP A 353 18.51 -13.61 -26.22
CA ASP A 353 17.30 -12.90 -25.78
C ASP A 353 16.90 -13.16 -24.33
N ASP A 354 17.84 -13.64 -23.52
CA ASP A 354 17.61 -13.99 -22.12
C ASP A 354 18.42 -13.09 -21.18
N LEU A 355 17.78 -12.65 -20.10
CA LEU A 355 18.42 -12.06 -18.93
C LEU A 355 18.70 -13.15 -17.91
N TYR A 356 19.89 -13.14 -17.33
CA TYR A 356 20.30 -14.02 -16.25
C TYR A 356 20.57 -13.18 -15.01
N VAL A 357 20.03 -13.61 -13.88
CA VAL A 357 20.18 -12.96 -12.58
C VAL A 357 20.62 -14.00 -11.56
N LEU A 358 21.77 -13.77 -10.95
CA LEU A 358 22.25 -14.51 -9.79
C LEU A 358 22.06 -13.62 -8.55
N VAL A 359 21.45 -14.16 -7.51
CA VAL A 359 21.33 -13.52 -6.20
C VAL A 359 21.93 -14.44 -5.16
N GLU A 360 22.88 -13.92 -4.38
CA GLU A 360 23.53 -14.62 -3.27
C GLU A 360 23.06 -13.96 -1.98
N VAL A 361 22.44 -14.75 -1.11
CA VAL A 361 21.83 -14.33 0.14
C VAL A 361 22.57 -14.97 1.30
N THR A 362 23.00 -14.16 2.24
CA THR A 362 23.35 -14.53 3.60
C THR A 362 22.08 -14.50 4.43
N ASP A 363 21.81 -15.61 5.10
CA ASP A 363 20.60 -15.93 5.88
C ASP A 363 21.03 -16.96 6.94
N ASP A 364 20.78 -16.67 8.22
CA ASP A 364 21.11 -17.56 9.33
C ASP A 364 19.97 -18.52 9.70
N ALA A 365 18.74 -18.20 9.31
CA ALA A 365 17.55 -18.92 9.72
C ALA A 365 16.51 -19.01 8.59
N ARG A 366 16.61 -20.11 7.83
CA ARG A 366 15.61 -20.51 6.83
C ARG A 366 14.17 -20.32 7.31
N GLY A 367 13.37 -19.55 6.60
CA GLY A 367 11.96 -19.26 6.81
C GLY A 367 10.96 -20.37 6.49
N ALA A 368 9.67 -20.04 6.58
CA ALA A 368 8.56 -20.96 6.30
C ALA A 368 8.45 -21.38 4.81
N ALA A 369 8.60 -22.68 4.52
CA ALA A 369 8.35 -23.19 3.18
C ALA A 369 6.86 -23.04 2.77
N LEU A 370 6.61 -22.41 1.62
CA LEU A 370 5.26 -22.22 1.08
C LEU A 370 4.85 -23.39 0.17
N GLU A 371 3.56 -23.73 0.18
CA GLU A 371 2.96 -24.77 -0.66
C GLU A 371 2.79 -24.36 -2.12
N LYS A 372 2.54 -23.08 -2.36
CA LYS A 372 2.27 -22.49 -3.67
C LYS A 372 3.35 -21.48 -4.02
N CYS A 373 3.63 -21.37 -5.31
CA CYS A 373 4.58 -20.39 -5.84
C CYS A 373 3.92 -19.01 -5.99
N GLU A 374 3.71 -18.32 -4.89
CA GLU A 374 3.03 -17.02 -4.83
C GLU A 374 3.30 -16.34 -3.49
N ARG A 375 3.06 -15.03 -3.39
CA ARG A 375 3.15 -14.29 -2.11
C ARG A 375 4.52 -14.44 -1.46
N HIS A 376 5.56 -14.25 -2.25
CA HIS A 376 6.95 -14.49 -1.87
C HIS A 376 7.40 -13.65 -0.66
N TRP A 377 6.80 -12.47 -0.45
CA TRP A 377 7.06 -11.57 0.69
C TRP A 377 6.75 -12.12 2.10
N ARG A 378 6.30 -13.38 2.20
CA ARG A 378 5.91 -14.05 3.44
C ARG A 378 6.98 -14.97 4.01
N THR A 379 8.08 -15.16 3.29
CA THR A 379 9.20 -16.01 3.69
C THR A 379 10.46 -15.53 2.94
N ASP A 380 11.55 -16.27 3.07
CA ASP A 380 12.78 -16.00 2.34
C ASP A 380 12.53 -16.12 0.85
N ALA A 381 12.83 -15.05 0.15
CA ALA A 381 12.56 -14.96 -1.27
C ALA A 381 13.42 -13.91 -1.95
N VAL A 382 13.51 -14.05 -3.26
CA VAL A 382 14.07 -13.04 -4.15
C VAL A 382 12.96 -12.46 -5.00
N GLU A 383 13.00 -11.16 -5.28
CA GLU A 383 12.16 -10.54 -6.29
C GLU A 383 13.00 -9.81 -7.34
N ILE A 384 12.64 -10.02 -8.60
CA ILE A 384 13.25 -9.36 -9.75
C ILE A 384 12.20 -8.46 -10.37
N ALA A 385 12.41 -7.16 -10.30
CA ALA A 385 11.55 -6.14 -10.89
C ALA A 385 12.27 -5.47 -12.06
N LEU A 386 11.62 -5.41 -13.23
CA LEU A 386 12.19 -4.92 -14.49
C LEU A 386 11.24 -3.90 -15.12
N ASP A 387 11.74 -2.71 -15.40
CA ASP A 387 11.06 -1.72 -16.24
C ASP A 387 11.77 -1.67 -17.60
N PRO A 388 11.20 -2.28 -18.66
CA PRO A 388 11.82 -2.32 -19.97
C PRO A 388 11.83 -0.94 -20.67
N ARG A 389 10.98 -0.01 -20.26
CA ARG A 389 10.89 1.32 -20.88
C ARG A 389 11.84 2.32 -20.24
N GLY A 390 12.05 2.19 -18.93
CA GLY A 390 12.98 3.01 -18.14
C GLY A 390 12.42 4.37 -17.73
N ASP A 391 11.12 4.57 -17.95
CA ASP A 391 10.37 5.78 -17.67
C ASP A 391 9.01 5.49 -17.01
N SER A 392 8.79 4.25 -16.53
CA SER A 392 7.53 3.89 -15.90
C SER A 392 7.34 4.61 -14.55
N ASP A 393 6.19 5.23 -14.35
CA ASP A 393 5.82 5.84 -13.06
C ASP A 393 5.11 4.83 -12.12
N ASP A 394 4.63 3.70 -12.64
CA ASP A 394 3.96 2.66 -11.88
C ASP A 394 4.19 1.25 -12.45
N THR A 395 3.74 0.22 -11.74
CA THR A 395 3.98 -1.20 -12.08
C THR A 395 3.11 -1.75 -13.21
N SER A 396 2.26 -0.95 -13.85
CA SER A 396 1.39 -1.44 -14.93
C SER A 396 2.15 -1.80 -16.22
N THR A 397 3.34 -1.22 -16.39
CA THR A 397 4.21 -1.42 -17.55
C THR A 397 5.52 -2.13 -17.21
N THR A 398 5.59 -2.76 -16.04
CA THR A 398 6.77 -3.49 -15.57
C THR A 398 6.57 -5.00 -15.61
N PHE A 399 7.66 -5.73 -15.40
CA PHE A 399 7.66 -7.16 -15.16
C PHE A 399 8.22 -7.39 -13.75
N LYS A 400 7.50 -8.15 -12.94
CA LYS A 400 7.90 -8.48 -11.58
C LYS A 400 7.76 -9.96 -11.33
N LEU A 401 8.80 -10.55 -10.74
CA LEU A 401 8.92 -11.98 -10.54
C LEU A 401 9.36 -12.27 -9.11
N GLY A 402 8.47 -12.86 -8.32
CA GLY A 402 8.82 -13.45 -7.04
C GLY A 402 9.41 -14.84 -7.25
N VAL A 403 10.48 -15.15 -6.51
CA VAL A 403 11.22 -16.40 -6.57
C VAL A 403 11.37 -16.95 -5.17
N LEU A 404 10.85 -18.16 -4.96
CA LEU A 404 11.09 -18.92 -3.74
C LEU A 404 12.30 -19.82 -3.96
N PRO A 405 13.36 -19.75 -3.11
CA PRO A 405 14.51 -20.64 -3.20
C PRO A 405 14.14 -22.10 -2.87
N TYR A 406 13.03 -22.30 -2.17
CA TYR A 406 12.47 -23.60 -1.87
C TYR A 406 10.96 -23.53 -1.66
N THR A 407 10.28 -24.65 -1.84
CA THR A 407 8.87 -24.82 -1.52
C THR A 407 8.67 -26.02 -0.58
N ALA A 408 7.49 -26.13 0.01
CA ALA A 408 7.12 -27.30 0.82
C ALA A 408 7.09 -28.60 -0.02
N ARG A 409 6.93 -28.48 -1.35
CA ARG A 409 6.99 -29.60 -2.31
C ARG A 409 8.39 -29.92 -2.80
N GLY A 410 9.40 -29.18 -2.31
CA GLY A 410 10.78 -29.30 -2.74
C GLY A 410 11.10 -28.41 -3.94
N GLY A 411 12.39 -28.04 -4.04
CA GLY A 411 12.92 -27.23 -5.13
C GLY A 411 12.45 -25.77 -5.14
N PRO A 412 13.12 -24.92 -5.93
CA PRO A 412 12.75 -23.52 -6.08
C PRO A 412 11.60 -23.35 -7.08
N CYS A 413 10.97 -22.18 -7.07
CA CYS A 413 9.91 -21.84 -8.03
C CYS A 413 9.87 -20.33 -8.29
N ALA A 414 9.23 -19.91 -9.38
CA ALA A 414 9.01 -18.50 -9.67
C ALA A 414 7.61 -18.22 -10.23
N ALA A 415 7.04 -17.07 -9.88
CA ALA A 415 5.77 -16.59 -10.39
C ALA A 415 5.75 -15.06 -10.44
N ARG A 416 4.96 -14.50 -11.36
CA ARG A 416 4.73 -13.06 -11.43
C ARG A 416 3.80 -12.62 -10.32
N ASP A 417 4.16 -11.52 -9.67
CA ASP A 417 3.34 -10.91 -8.64
C ASP A 417 3.50 -9.38 -8.63
N ALA A 418 2.50 -8.68 -8.12
CA ALA A 418 2.46 -7.22 -7.99
C ALA A 418 2.75 -6.42 -9.29
N ASP A 419 2.46 -7.00 -10.46
CA ASP A 419 2.46 -6.35 -11.77
C ASP A 419 1.15 -6.61 -12.54
N ALA A 420 0.99 -6.02 -13.73
CA ALA A 420 -0.23 -6.14 -14.53
C ALA A 420 -0.54 -7.56 -15.08
N ARG A 421 0.34 -8.55 -14.87
CA ARG A 421 0.19 -9.93 -15.38
C ARG A 421 0.64 -10.96 -14.34
N GLN A 422 0.04 -10.89 -13.15
CA GLN A 422 0.28 -11.85 -12.06
C GLN A 422 0.00 -13.30 -12.46
N GLY A 423 0.67 -14.24 -11.79
CA GLY A 423 0.49 -15.68 -11.99
C GLY A 423 1.71 -16.38 -12.59
N PRO A 424 1.55 -17.57 -13.22
CA PRO A 424 2.67 -18.32 -13.75
C PRO A 424 3.51 -17.53 -14.78
N ALA A 425 4.82 -17.76 -14.78
CA ALA A 425 5.77 -17.11 -15.68
C ALA A 425 6.37 -18.14 -16.67
N PRO A 426 5.60 -18.64 -17.66
CA PRO A 426 6.07 -19.69 -18.55
C PRO A 426 7.32 -19.25 -19.33
N GLY A 427 8.36 -20.10 -19.32
CA GLY A 427 9.65 -19.82 -19.95
C GLY A 427 10.72 -19.26 -19.01
N VAL A 428 10.33 -18.74 -17.86
CA VAL A 428 11.28 -18.47 -16.76
C VAL A 428 11.83 -19.80 -16.25
N ARG A 429 13.14 -19.86 -16.02
CA ARG A 429 13.78 -21.00 -15.35
C ARG A 429 14.50 -20.51 -14.10
N VAL A 430 14.46 -21.33 -13.06
CA VAL A 430 15.01 -21.01 -11.76
C VAL A 430 15.79 -22.20 -11.21
N ALA A 431 16.94 -21.92 -10.62
CA ALA A 431 17.73 -22.85 -9.82
C ALA A 431 18.06 -22.20 -8.48
N SER A 432 18.24 -23.02 -7.45
CA SER A 432 18.68 -22.55 -6.14
C SER A 432 19.53 -23.60 -5.46
N ALA A 433 20.53 -23.15 -4.72
CA ALA A 433 21.42 -24.00 -3.94
C ALA A 433 21.57 -23.43 -2.53
N SER A 434 21.39 -24.28 -1.52
CA SER A 434 21.74 -23.95 -0.14
C SER A 434 23.25 -23.90 0.03
N ARG A 435 23.71 -23.01 0.91
CA ARG A 435 25.12 -22.82 1.23
C ARG A 435 25.28 -22.63 2.74
N PRO A 436 26.49 -22.82 3.31
CA PRO A 436 26.72 -22.45 4.69
C PRO A 436 26.40 -20.97 4.91
N GLY A 437 25.46 -20.68 5.81
CA GLY A 437 25.03 -19.31 6.13
C GLY A 437 24.19 -18.63 5.05
N GLY A 438 23.46 -19.38 4.22
CA GLY A 438 22.43 -18.82 3.36
C GLY A 438 22.15 -19.65 2.10
N TYR A 439 21.86 -18.97 0.99
CA TYR A 439 21.49 -19.62 -0.26
C TYR A 439 21.82 -18.75 -1.48
N ALA A 440 21.77 -19.36 -2.66
CA ALA A 440 21.80 -18.63 -3.91
C ALA A 440 20.62 -19.02 -4.80
N VAL A 441 20.21 -18.07 -5.62
CA VAL A 441 19.15 -18.21 -6.61
C VAL A 441 19.69 -17.75 -7.96
N GLU A 442 19.47 -18.55 -8.99
CA GLU A 442 19.73 -18.17 -10.37
C GLU A 442 18.46 -18.20 -11.19
N VAL A 443 18.24 -17.16 -11.98
CA VAL A 443 17.03 -16.97 -12.76
C VAL A 443 17.39 -16.66 -14.20
N ARG A 444 16.78 -17.37 -15.14
CA ARG A 444 16.72 -17.00 -16.55
C ARG A 444 15.35 -16.44 -16.87
N VAL A 445 15.32 -15.18 -17.30
CA VAL A 445 14.11 -14.46 -17.75
C VAL A 445 14.21 -14.19 -19.25
N PRO A 446 13.38 -14.84 -20.09
CA PRO A 446 13.27 -14.48 -21.49
C PRO A 446 12.75 -13.05 -21.63
N LEU A 447 13.48 -12.19 -22.35
CA LEU A 447 13.12 -10.78 -22.52
C LEU A 447 11.79 -10.60 -23.28
N ALA A 448 11.35 -11.61 -24.01
CA ALA A 448 10.04 -11.65 -24.68
C ALA A 448 8.85 -11.66 -23.69
N LEU A 449 9.07 -11.98 -22.41
CA LEU A 449 8.03 -11.93 -21.37
C LEU A 449 7.79 -10.52 -20.81
N LEU A 450 8.70 -9.59 -21.11
CA LEU A 450 8.58 -8.20 -20.68
C LEU A 450 7.44 -7.50 -21.44
N PRO A 451 6.74 -6.55 -20.80
CA PRO A 451 5.61 -5.85 -21.42
C PRO A 451 6.01 -4.95 -22.60
N ALA A 452 7.30 -4.69 -22.79
CA ALA A 452 7.85 -4.00 -23.94
C ALA A 452 9.28 -4.49 -24.21
N ARG A 453 9.79 -4.27 -25.43
CA ARG A 453 11.22 -4.51 -25.74
C ARG A 453 12.08 -3.51 -24.96
N PRO A 454 13.16 -3.95 -24.29
CA PRO A 454 14.02 -3.05 -23.52
C PRO A 454 14.67 -1.94 -24.36
N THR A 455 14.29 -0.69 -24.12
CA THR A 455 14.93 0.50 -24.73
C THR A 455 15.85 1.21 -23.75
N ALA A 456 15.43 1.30 -22.49
CA ALA A 456 16.22 1.75 -21.35
C ALA A 456 15.84 0.88 -20.15
N LEU A 457 16.61 -0.17 -19.87
CA LEU A 457 16.25 -1.12 -18.83
C LEU A 457 16.55 -0.55 -17.44
N ARG A 458 15.53 -0.49 -16.59
CA ARG A 458 15.73 -0.34 -15.15
C ARG A 458 15.37 -1.63 -14.44
N ALA A 459 16.00 -1.84 -13.30
CA ALA A 459 15.76 -3.01 -12.48
C ALA A 459 15.84 -2.69 -10.99
N ASN A 460 15.11 -3.46 -10.20
CA ASN A 460 15.39 -3.62 -8.78
C ASN A 460 15.47 -5.10 -8.45
N ILE A 461 16.42 -5.45 -7.60
CA ILE A 461 16.54 -6.79 -7.03
C ILE A 461 16.23 -6.64 -5.56
N LEU A 462 15.25 -7.39 -5.09
CA LEU A 462 14.85 -7.38 -3.69
C LEU A 462 15.07 -8.75 -3.08
N VAL A 463 15.38 -8.76 -1.79
CA VAL A 463 15.46 -9.96 -0.97
C VAL A 463 14.54 -9.76 0.22
N TYR A 464 13.70 -10.76 0.44
CA TYR A 464 12.84 -10.89 1.61
C TYR A 464 13.49 -11.92 2.51
N ASP A 465 13.57 -11.59 3.78
CA ASP A 465 14.27 -12.34 4.82
C ASP A 465 13.33 -12.48 6.01
N SER A 466 13.02 -13.73 6.38
CA SER A 466 11.96 -14.05 7.32
C SER A 466 12.14 -15.42 7.96
N ASP A 467 12.75 -15.40 9.14
CA ASP A 467 12.92 -16.53 10.07
C ASP A 467 11.58 -17.09 10.58
N THR A 468 10.49 -16.33 10.42
CA THR A 468 9.19 -16.71 10.97
C THR A 468 8.66 -18.01 10.36
N LYS A 469 7.96 -18.78 11.21
CA LYS A 469 7.19 -19.97 10.78
C LYS A 469 5.72 -19.67 10.53
N ASP A 470 5.24 -18.52 10.98
CA ASP A 470 3.87 -18.07 10.78
C ASP A 470 3.65 -17.35 9.44
N ARG A 471 4.71 -17.22 8.64
CA ARG A 471 4.72 -16.65 7.28
C ARG A 471 4.51 -15.14 7.28
N THR A 472 5.07 -14.47 8.28
CA THR A 472 5.12 -13.01 8.43
C THR A 472 6.49 -12.51 7.98
N GLY A 473 6.53 -11.67 6.94
CA GLY A 473 7.80 -11.08 6.50
C GLY A 473 8.43 -10.19 7.58
N GLN A 474 9.76 -10.20 7.71
CA GLN A 474 10.49 -9.44 8.74
C GLN A 474 11.35 -8.34 8.13
N THR A 475 12.33 -8.71 7.30
CA THR A 475 13.30 -7.77 6.73
C THR A 475 13.29 -7.80 5.22
N ARG A 476 13.51 -6.63 4.60
CA ARG A 476 13.58 -6.47 3.15
C ARG A 476 14.82 -5.68 2.75
N LEU A 477 15.56 -6.23 1.80
CA LEU A 477 16.71 -5.59 1.18
C LEU A 477 16.39 -5.26 -0.27
N ALA A 478 16.96 -4.19 -0.81
CA ALA A 478 16.82 -3.82 -2.22
C ALA A 478 18.12 -3.23 -2.77
N TRP A 479 18.35 -3.38 -4.08
CA TRP A 479 19.47 -2.72 -4.75
C TRP A 479 19.25 -1.22 -4.83
N SER A 480 18.02 -0.80 -5.16
CA SER A 480 17.56 0.58 -4.99
C SER A 480 16.54 0.63 -3.83
N PRO A 481 16.94 1.09 -2.62
CA PRO A 481 16.08 1.08 -1.44
C PRO A 481 15.22 2.36 -1.31
N PHE A 482 15.12 3.15 -2.37
CA PHE A 482 14.41 4.43 -2.34
C PHE A 482 12.91 4.24 -2.59
N GLY A 483 12.11 5.13 -2.01
CA GLY A 483 10.65 5.08 -2.09
C GLY A 483 10.09 3.73 -1.68
N SER A 484 9.08 3.27 -2.42
CA SER A 484 8.68 1.87 -2.38
C SER A 484 9.49 1.09 -3.42
N ALA A 485 10.55 0.44 -2.93
CA ALA A 485 11.48 -0.33 -3.76
C ALA A 485 10.76 -1.35 -4.66
N GLN A 486 9.60 -1.85 -4.23
CA GLN A 486 8.79 -2.81 -4.98
C GLN A 486 7.81 -2.15 -5.98
N ALA A 487 7.50 -0.85 -5.90
CA ALA A 487 6.40 -0.25 -6.65
C ALA A 487 6.64 1.13 -7.27
N ASP A 488 7.82 1.72 -7.11
CA ASP A 488 8.22 2.98 -7.73
C ASP A 488 9.32 2.76 -8.80
N PRO A 489 8.97 2.40 -10.06
CA PRO A 489 9.98 2.03 -11.06
C PRO A 489 10.90 3.19 -11.45
N TYR A 490 10.44 4.42 -11.27
CA TYR A 490 11.23 5.61 -11.56
C TYR A 490 12.42 5.82 -10.61
N VAL A 491 12.47 5.14 -9.46
CA VAL A 491 13.65 5.09 -8.59
C VAL A 491 14.42 3.78 -8.68
N TRP A 492 14.03 2.83 -9.54
CA TRP A 492 14.81 1.62 -9.78
C TRP A 492 16.14 1.91 -10.45
N GLY A 493 17.11 1.04 -10.20
CA GLY A 493 18.47 1.19 -10.70
C GLY A 493 18.56 1.08 -12.21
N ARG A 494 19.49 1.82 -12.82
CA ARG A 494 19.67 1.87 -14.27
C ARG A 494 20.65 0.78 -14.72
N LEU A 495 20.25 -0.02 -15.70
CA LEU A 495 21.12 -1.01 -16.34
C LEU A 495 21.57 -0.49 -17.70
N GLY A 496 22.80 0.02 -17.77
CA GLY A 496 23.45 0.47 -19.00
C GLY A 496 23.86 -0.70 -19.88
N ARG A 497 23.92 -0.50 -21.20
CA ARG A 497 24.48 -1.50 -22.12
C ARG A 497 25.99 -1.59 -21.90
N GLY A 498 26.49 -2.82 -21.72
CA GLY A 498 27.93 -3.11 -21.61
C GLY A 498 28.63 -3.31 -22.93
#